data_AF-A0A2V3HL68-F1
#
_entry.id   AF-A0A2V3HL68-F1
#
_cell.length_a   1.000
_cell.length_b   1.000
_cell.length_c   1.000
_cell.angle_alpha   90.00
_cell.angle_beta   90.00
_cell.angle_gamma   90.00
#
_symmetry.space_group_name_H-M   'P 1'
#
loop_
_entity.id
_entity.type
_entity.pdbx_description
1 polymer ?
#
loop_
_entity_poly.entity_id
_entity_poly.type
_entity_poly.pdbx_seq_one_letter_code
_entity_poly.pdbx_strand_id
1 'polypeptide(L)'
;MDYDDLTVAELKDLLRAASLPVSGKKAELIVRLTEAGDDSPAEEAAEADLDEAIDDVDADIDEAVDSDDLDEDLDDDFEGDDIFEDEWDDFHTARQKPVLDDETKELLNLRASQKKKQPKFRRQEWFRYKRLSRTGWKKPRGDDSSQRKNRRYRSPIVRIGYGKVA
;
A
#
# COMPACT_ATOMS: atom_id res chain seq x y z
N MET A 1 42.77 1.73 11.05
CA MET A 1 42.59 0.86 12.23
C MET A 1 42.37 -0.54 11.70
N ASP A 2 43.08 -1.54 12.23
CA ASP A 2 42.91 -2.93 11.77
C ASP A 2 41.72 -3.56 12.51
N TYR A 3 40.59 -3.74 11.81
CA TYR A 3 39.33 -4.25 12.38
C TYR A 3 39.19 -5.78 12.28
N ASP A 4 40.15 -6.46 11.64
CA ASP A 4 40.11 -7.91 11.38
C ASP A 4 40.26 -8.77 12.66
N ASP A 5 41.00 -8.28 13.65
CA ASP A 5 41.25 -8.99 14.91
C ASP A 5 40.10 -8.85 15.93
N LEU A 6 39.15 -7.95 15.69
CA LEU A 6 38.02 -7.73 16.59
C LEU A 6 36.95 -8.82 16.46
N THR A 7 36.28 -9.09 17.57
CA THR A 7 35.11 -9.97 17.59
C THR A 7 33.89 -9.26 17.00
N VAL A 8 32.91 -10.03 16.55
CA VAL A 8 31.65 -9.48 15.98
C VAL A 8 30.91 -8.59 16.98
N ALA A 9 31.04 -8.86 18.28
CA ALA A 9 30.43 -8.03 19.32
C ALA A 9 31.06 -6.63 19.39
N GLU A 10 32.39 -6.56 19.38
CA GLU A 10 33.14 -5.30 19.42
C GLU A 10 32.90 -4.47 18.15
N LEU A 11 32.86 -5.12 16.97
CA LEU A 11 32.52 -4.44 15.71
C LEU A 11 31.11 -3.84 15.75
N LYS A 12 30.13 -4.53 16.33
CA LYS A 12 28.77 -4.00 16.51
C LYS A 12 28.69 -2.87 17.52
N ASP A 13 29.50 -2.89 18.56
CA ASP A 13 29.58 -1.81 19.54
C ASP A 13 30.18 -0.54 18.92
N LEU A 14 31.22 -0.69 18.07
CA LEU A 14 31.79 0.42 17.31
C LEU A 14 30.80 0.98 16.28
N LEU A 15 30.06 0.12 15.56
CA LEU A 15 29.01 0.56 14.64
C LEU A 15 27.85 1.26 15.36
N ARG A 16 27.45 0.78 16.55
CA ARG A 16 26.46 1.46 17.41
C ARG A 16 26.95 2.84 17.87
N ALA A 17 28.22 2.93 18.27
CA ALA A 17 28.83 4.21 18.65
C ALA A 17 28.91 5.20 17.47
N ALA A 18 29.10 4.69 16.25
CA ALA A 18 29.12 5.46 15.02
C ALA A 18 27.72 5.69 14.40
N SER A 19 26.65 5.13 14.99
CA SER A 19 25.28 5.14 14.46
C SER A 19 25.10 4.52 13.06
N LEU A 20 25.95 3.54 12.69
CA LEU A 20 25.82 2.77 11.45
C LEU A 20 25.03 1.45 11.67
N PRO A 21 24.41 0.88 10.63
CA PRO A 21 23.70 -0.40 10.71
C PRO A 21 24.57 -1.58 11.17
N VAL A 22 24.08 -2.33 12.17
CA VAL A 22 24.77 -3.49 12.80
C VAL A 22 24.43 -4.86 12.18
N SER A 23 23.70 -4.88 11.07
CA SER A 23 23.29 -6.10 10.38
C SER A 23 24.40 -6.63 9.46
N GLY A 24 24.50 -7.95 9.32
CA GLY A 24 25.42 -8.57 8.34
C GLY A 24 26.50 -9.47 8.93
N LYS A 25 27.34 -10.01 8.03
CA LYS A 25 28.49 -10.88 8.37
C LYS A 25 29.68 -10.05 8.86
N LYS A 26 30.65 -10.68 9.53
CA LYS A 26 31.86 -10.01 10.07
C LYS A 26 32.57 -9.13 9.03
N ALA A 27 32.73 -9.62 7.80
CA ALA A 27 33.35 -8.87 6.71
C ALA A 27 32.61 -7.58 6.35
N GLU A 28 31.27 -7.60 6.33
CA GLU A 28 30.46 -6.42 6.01
C GLU A 28 30.52 -5.37 7.12
N LEU A 29 30.61 -5.80 8.39
CA LEU A 29 30.79 -4.89 9.52
C LEU A 29 32.16 -4.19 9.47
N ILE A 30 33.20 -4.91 9.04
CA ILE A 30 34.54 -4.37 8.85
C ILE A 30 34.55 -3.36 7.71
N VAL A 31 33.97 -3.69 6.55
CA VAL A 31 33.88 -2.78 5.40
C VAL A 31 33.18 -1.47 5.79
N ARG A 32 32.04 -1.53 6.49
CA ARG A 32 31.34 -0.32 6.94
C ARG A 32 32.16 0.52 7.92
N LEU A 33 32.93 -0.11 8.81
CA LEU A 33 33.83 0.60 9.74
C LEU A 33 35.04 1.20 9.02
N THR A 34 35.56 0.55 7.99
CA THR A 34 36.66 1.08 7.17
C THR A 34 36.19 2.22 6.28
N GLU A 35 35.01 2.12 5.66
CA GLU A 35 34.42 3.18 4.83
C GLU A 35 34.04 4.40 5.70
N ALA A 36 33.39 4.19 6.85
CA ALA A 36 33.08 5.27 7.79
C ALA A 36 34.33 5.90 8.45
N GLY A 37 35.46 5.19 8.46
CA GLY A 37 36.74 5.69 8.94
C GLY A 37 37.54 6.52 7.92
N ASP A 38 37.25 6.35 6.63
CA ASP A 38 37.86 7.10 5.53
C ASP A 38 37.06 8.36 5.18
N ASP A 39 35.79 8.42 5.58
CA ASP A 39 34.91 9.59 5.41
C ASP A 39 34.86 10.45 6.68
N SER A 40 35.76 11.44 6.76
CA SER A 40 35.53 12.63 7.59
C SER A 40 34.44 13.49 6.92
N PRO A 41 33.47 14.05 7.68
CA PRO A 41 32.05 13.87 7.42
C PRO A 41 31.44 14.99 6.57
N ALA A 42 30.53 14.61 5.65
CA ALA A 42 29.51 15.51 5.14
C ALA A 42 28.27 14.70 4.70
N GLU A 43 27.23 14.80 5.54
CA GLU A 43 25.80 14.68 5.21
C GLU A 43 25.32 13.50 4.35
N GLU A 44 24.62 12.54 4.98
CA GLU A 44 23.25 12.18 4.60
C GLU A 44 22.66 11.18 5.60
N ALA A 45 22.04 11.73 6.64
CA ALA A 45 21.13 11.01 7.51
C ALA A 45 19.72 11.57 7.24
N ALA A 46 18.92 10.89 6.44
CA ALA A 46 17.44 10.90 6.49
C ALA A 46 16.83 10.13 5.30
N GLU A 47 16.76 8.80 5.38
CA GLU A 47 15.78 8.00 4.61
C GLU A 47 15.36 6.81 5.49
N ALA A 48 14.69 7.11 6.60
CA ALA A 48 13.91 6.15 7.36
C ALA A 48 12.47 6.69 7.45
N ASP A 49 11.51 5.77 7.38
CA ASP A 49 10.06 5.95 7.59
C ASP A 49 9.16 6.12 6.34
N LEU A 50 9.07 5.09 5.50
CA LEU A 50 7.94 4.94 4.56
C LEU A 50 7.30 3.53 4.46
N ASP A 51 7.63 2.59 5.35
CA ASP A 51 7.12 1.20 5.26
C ASP A 51 5.79 0.94 6.02
N GLU A 52 5.23 1.90 6.75
CA GLU A 52 4.06 1.66 7.62
C GLU A 52 2.71 2.11 7.04
N ALA A 53 2.52 2.05 5.71
CA ALA A 53 1.30 2.57 5.08
C ALA A 53 0.60 1.64 4.06
N ILE A 54 0.93 0.36 4.00
CA ILE A 54 0.35 -0.58 3.02
C ILE A 54 -0.66 -1.58 3.64
N ASP A 55 -0.79 -1.67 4.96
CA ASP A 55 -1.68 -2.66 5.61
C ASP A 55 -3.21 -2.39 5.50
N ASP A 56 -3.63 -1.27 4.90
CA ASP A 56 -5.04 -0.87 4.85
C ASP A 56 -5.75 -1.14 3.49
N VAL A 57 -5.14 -1.89 2.56
CA VAL A 57 -5.73 -2.17 1.23
C VAL A 57 -6.38 -3.55 1.05
N ASP A 58 -6.25 -4.48 1.99
CA ASP A 58 -6.74 -5.87 1.82
C ASP A 58 -8.00 -6.25 2.62
N ALA A 59 -8.66 -5.32 3.32
CA ALA A 59 -9.88 -5.62 4.09
C ALA A 59 -11.21 -5.56 3.31
N ASP A 60 -11.18 -5.38 1.98
CA ASP A 60 -12.38 -5.15 1.14
C ASP A 60 -12.40 -6.05 -0.13
N ILE A 61 -11.67 -7.18 -0.14
CA ILE A 61 -11.88 -8.32 -1.05
C ILE A 61 -12.47 -9.46 -0.22
N ASP A 62 -13.74 -9.32 0.19
CA ASP A 62 -14.43 -10.40 0.90
C ASP A 62 -15.95 -10.37 0.67
N GLU A 63 -16.41 -9.80 -0.45
CA GLU A 63 -17.86 -9.73 -0.72
C GLU A 63 -18.20 -9.76 -2.22
N ALA A 64 -17.73 -10.79 -2.95
CA ALA A 64 -18.30 -11.15 -4.26
C ALA A 64 -17.93 -12.54 -4.82
N VAL A 65 -17.58 -13.53 -3.99
CA VAL A 65 -17.58 -14.93 -4.44
C VAL A 65 -18.59 -15.68 -3.58
N ASP A 66 -19.80 -15.80 -4.12
CA ASP A 66 -20.85 -16.66 -3.59
C ASP A 66 -20.35 -18.09 -3.79
N SER A 67 -19.76 -18.69 -2.76
CA SER A 67 -19.28 -20.08 -2.80
C SER A 67 -20.43 -21.10 -2.76
N ASP A 68 -21.68 -20.63 -2.73
CA ASP A 68 -22.89 -21.45 -2.57
C ASP A 68 -23.61 -21.75 -3.91
N ASP A 69 -23.04 -21.37 -5.07
CA ASP A 69 -23.64 -21.60 -6.41
C ASP A 69 -22.72 -22.42 -7.36
N LEU A 70 -21.76 -23.16 -6.83
CA LEU A 70 -20.82 -23.97 -7.62
C LEU A 70 -20.72 -25.45 -7.21
N ASP A 71 -21.66 -25.99 -6.44
CA ASP A 71 -21.52 -27.34 -5.85
C ASP A 71 -22.73 -28.26 -6.08
N GLU A 72 -23.27 -28.36 -7.30
CA GLU A 72 -24.16 -29.48 -7.60
C GLU A 72 -24.18 -30.05 -9.04
N ASP A 73 -23.33 -29.58 -9.96
CA ASP A 73 -23.31 -30.10 -11.35
C ASP A 73 -21.88 -30.26 -11.96
N LEU A 74 -20.84 -30.46 -11.13
CA LEU A 74 -19.53 -30.89 -11.65
C LEU A 74 -19.46 -32.42 -11.62
N ASP A 75 -20.13 -33.01 -12.62
CA ASP A 75 -20.13 -34.45 -12.88
C ASP A 75 -18.70 -34.97 -13.09
N ASP A 76 -18.45 -36.12 -12.51
CA ASP A 76 -17.20 -36.80 -12.20
C ASP A 76 -16.47 -37.38 -13.45
N ASP A 77 -16.22 -36.56 -14.48
CA ASP A 77 -15.54 -36.98 -15.73
C ASP A 77 -14.39 -36.03 -16.14
N PHE A 78 -13.46 -35.77 -15.22
CA PHE A 78 -12.17 -35.14 -15.54
C PHE A 78 -11.05 -36.19 -15.47
N GLU A 79 -11.11 -37.21 -16.33
CA GLU A 79 -9.94 -38.03 -16.68
C GLU A 79 -9.03 -37.21 -17.62
N GLY A 80 -8.04 -36.50 -17.06
CA GLY A 80 -7.10 -35.70 -17.86
C GLY A 80 -6.07 -34.93 -17.05
N ASP A 81 -5.31 -35.63 -16.21
CA ASP A 81 -4.21 -35.14 -15.36
C ASP A 81 -2.97 -34.60 -16.13
N ASP A 82 -3.11 -34.18 -17.39
CA ASP A 82 -1.96 -33.87 -18.27
C ASP A 82 -2.09 -32.56 -19.08
N ILE A 83 -3.14 -31.74 -18.89
CA ILE A 83 -3.38 -30.55 -19.74
C ILE A 83 -3.00 -29.21 -19.09
N PHE A 84 -2.86 -29.14 -17.77
CA PHE A 84 -2.83 -27.85 -17.06
C PHE A 84 -1.56 -27.54 -16.26
N GLU A 85 -0.54 -28.39 -16.31
CA GLU A 85 0.70 -28.15 -15.54
C GLU A 85 1.70 -27.23 -16.25
N ASP A 86 1.63 -27.11 -17.59
CA ASP A 86 2.66 -26.42 -18.41
C ASP A 86 2.28 -24.98 -18.86
N GLU A 87 1.03 -24.54 -18.67
CA GLU A 87 0.55 -23.19 -19.10
C GLU A 87 0.53 -22.16 -17.94
N TRP A 88 0.79 -22.59 -16.70
CA TRP A 88 0.75 -21.71 -15.51
C TRP A 88 2.12 -21.13 -15.11
N ASP A 89 3.18 -21.44 -15.85
CA ASP A 89 4.54 -20.96 -15.58
C ASP A 89 4.84 -19.59 -16.23
N ASP A 90 3.80 -18.83 -16.62
CA ASP A 90 3.95 -17.42 -17.00
C ASP A 90 4.31 -16.59 -15.74
N PHE A 91 5.61 -16.54 -15.45
CA PHE A 91 6.17 -15.78 -14.34
C PHE A 91 5.64 -14.35 -14.30
N HIS A 92 5.07 -13.95 -13.16
CA HIS A 92 4.59 -12.58 -12.97
C HIS A 92 5.72 -11.56 -13.19
N THR A 93 5.63 -10.77 -14.25
CA THR A 93 6.53 -9.64 -14.51
C THR A 93 5.85 -8.32 -14.16
N ALA A 94 6.45 -7.57 -13.23
CA ALA A 94 5.94 -6.25 -12.87
C ALA A 94 6.06 -5.29 -14.05
N ARG A 95 4.95 -4.64 -14.42
CA ARG A 95 4.95 -3.62 -15.47
C ARG A 95 5.83 -2.43 -15.06
N GLN A 96 6.68 -1.96 -15.97
CA GLN A 96 7.56 -0.82 -15.73
C GLN A 96 6.76 0.45 -15.37
N LYS A 97 7.11 1.11 -14.27
CA LYS A 97 6.51 2.38 -13.86
C LYS A 97 6.98 3.52 -14.78
N PRO A 98 6.13 4.51 -15.09
CA PRO A 98 6.52 5.66 -15.90
C PRO A 98 7.53 6.54 -15.15
N VAL A 99 8.46 7.15 -15.90
CA VAL A 99 9.36 8.19 -15.37
C VAL A 99 8.59 9.51 -15.35
N LEU A 100 8.63 10.20 -14.23
CA LEU A 100 7.84 11.40 -13.94
C LEU A 100 8.75 12.52 -13.42
N ASP A 101 8.39 13.77 -13.71
CA ASP A 101 9.07 14.98 -13.20
C ASP A 101 8.80 15.14 -11.70
N ASP A 102 9.71 15.78 -10.96
CA ASP A 102 9.59 15.91 -9.50
C ASP A 102 8.34 16.69 -9.06
N GLU A 103 7.96 17.74 -9.81
CA GLU A 103 6.69 18.46 -9.61
C GLU A 103 5.49 17.51 -9.70
N THR A 104 5.47 16.61 -10.69
CA THR A 104 4.34 15.69 -10.88
C THR A 104 4.29 14.62 -9.78
N LYS A 105 5.44 14.19 -9.25
CA LYS A 105 5.51 13.29 -8.09
C LYS A 105 4.92 13.95 -6.85
N GLU A 106 5.25 15.22 -6.59
CA GLU A 106 4.69 15.99 -5.48
C GLU A 106 3.16 16.15 -5.61
N LEU A 107 2.67 16.47 -6.81
CA LEU A 107 1.24 16.57 -7.09
C LEU A 107 0.52 15.24 -6.88
N LEU A 108 1.14 14.11 -7.27
CA LEU A 108 0.59 12.78 -7.00
C LEU A 108 0.53 12.46 -5.51
N ASN A 109 1.55 12.83 -4.74
CA ASN A 109 1.57 12.67 -3.29
C ASN A 109 0.49 13.51 -2.61
N LEU A 110 0.33 14.77 -3.03
CA LEU A 110 -0.74 15.65 -2.58
C LEU A 110 -2.11 15.05 -2.92
N ARG A 111 -2.29 14.56 -4.15
CA ARG A 111 -3.51 13.89 -4.61
C ARG A 111 -3.84 12.64 -3.79
N ALA A 112 -2.84 11.86 -3.41
CA ALA A 112 -2.98 10.70 -2.54
C ALA A 112 -3.46 11.11 -1.13
N SER A 113 -2.84 12.15 -0.54
CA SER A 113 -3.27 12.70 0.76
C SER A 113 -4.71 13.20 0.75
N GLN A 114 -5.15 13.84 -0.35
CA GLN A 114 -6.52 14.28 -0.55
C GLN A 114 -7.48 13.09 -0.68
N LYS A 115 -7.07 12.03 -1.41
CA LYS A 115 -7.87 10.80 -1.58
C LYS A 115 -8.12 10.11 -0.23
N LYS A 116 -7.12 10.04 0.66
CA LYS A 116 -7.26 9.43 2.00
C LYS A 116 -8.32 10.13 2.86
N LYS A 117 -8.46 11.45 2.74
CA LYS A 117 -9.46 12.27 3.47
C LYS A 117 -10.84 12.30 2.79
N GLN A 118 -10.93 11.85 1.55
CA GLN A 118 -12.15 11.96 0.75
C GLN A 118 -13.13 10.83 1.09
N PRO A 119 -14.43 11.13 1.32
CA PRO A 119 -15.42 10.07 1.51
C PRO A 119 -15.67 9.29 0.21
N LYS A 120 -16.07 8.01 0.32
CA LYS A 120 -16.39 7.11 -0.81
C LYS A 120 -17.59 7.55 -1.67
N PHE A 121 -18.30 8.63 -1.26
CA PHE A 121 -19.50 9.18 -1.92
C PHE A 121 -20.52 8.13 -2.37
N ARG A 122 -21.13 7.43 -1.40
CA ARG A 122 -22.22 6.48 -1.67
C ARG A 122 -23.60 7.12 -1.56
N ARG A 123 -24.60 6.55 -2.24
CA ARG A 123 -26.00 7.00 -2.18
C ARG A 123 -26.54 6.94 -0.74
N GLN A 124 -27.42 7.86 -0.35
CA GLN A 124 -28.14 7.76 0.92
C GLN A 124 -28.81 6.38 1.06
N GLU A 125 -28.61 5.74 2.22
CA GLU A 125 -29.23 4.45 2.59
C GLU A 125 -28.85 3.26 1.69
N TRP A 126 -27.70 3.35 1.00
CA TRP A 126 -27.13 2.24 0.23
C TRP A 126 -26.95 0.96 1.06
N PHE A 127 -26.59 1.11 2.35
CA PHE A 127 -26.36 0.02 3.30
C PHE A 127 -27.65 -0.58 3.85
N ARG A 128 -28.79 0.10 3.69
CA ARG A 128 -30.08 -0.36 4.25
C ARG A 128 -30.83 -1.29 3.29
N TYR A 129 -30.64 -1.09 1.98
CA TYR A 129 -31.43 -1.78 0.95
C TYR A 129 -30.52 -2.38 -0.12
N LYS A 130 -30.58 -3.70 -0.34
CA LYS A 130 -29.75 -4.42 -1.33
C LYS A 130 -29.86 -3.84 -2.75
N ARG A 131 -31.06 -3.38 -3.16
CA ARG A 131 -31.27 -2.71 -4.46
C ARG A 131 -30.48 -1.40 -4.64
N LEU A 132 -30.03 -0.81 -3.53
CA LEU A 132 -29.28 0.46 -3.50
C LEU A 132 -27.78 0.26 -3.27
N SER A 133 -27.32 -0.93 -2.84
CA SER A 133 -25.93 -1.17 -2.46
C SER A 133 -24.95 -1.03 -3.63
N ARG A 134 -25.36 -1.52 -4.81
CA ARG A 134 -24.61 -1.44 -6.08
C ARG A 134 -24.75 -0.09 -6.79
N THR A 135 -25.57 0.83 -6.26
CA THR A 135 -25.76 2.13 -6.90
C THR A 135 -24.70 3.14 -6.47
N GLY A 136 -24.10 3.83 -7.44
CA GLY A 136 -23.20 4.95 -7.19
C GLY A 136 -23.90 6.17 -6.57
N TRP A 137 -23.16 7.27 -6.44
CA TRP A 137 -23.68 8.53 -5.89
C TRP A 137 -24.94 9.03 -6.61
N LYS A 138 -25.95 9.44 -5.83
CA LYS A 138 -27.13 10.17 -6.32
C LYS A 138 -27.39 11.36 -5.41
N LYS A 139 -27.66 12.53 -6.00
CA LYS A 139 -27.96 13.76 -5.25
C LYS A 139 -29.22 13.54 -4.38
N PRO A 140 -29.16 13.67 -3.05
CA PRO A 140 -30.33 13.53 -2.20
C PRO A 140 -31.31 14.68 -2.48
N ARG A 141 -32.55 14.34 -2.85
CA ARG A 141 -33.59 15.33 -3.23
C ARG A 141 -34.61 15.58 -2.13
N GLY A 142 -34.97 14.55 -1.35
CA GLY A 142 -36.05 14.63 -0.35
C GLY A 142 -35.80 15.69 0.71
N ASP A 143 -36.86 16.39 1.11
CA ASP A 143 -36.73 17.56 1.97
C ASP A 143 -36.20 17.23 3.36
N ASP A 144 -36.59 16.08 3.90
CA ASP A 144 -36.17 15.54 5.20
C ASP A 144 -34.91 14.70 5.17
N SER A 145 -34.26 14.60 4.01
CA SER A 145 -32.97 13.92 3.93
C SER A 145 -31.95 14.58 4.86
N SER A 146 -31.49 13.82 5.85
CA SER A 146 -30.42 14.27 6.76
C SER A 146 -29.09 14.48 6.02
N GLN A 147 -28.86 13.78 4.91
CA GLN A 147 -27.69 13.99 4.05
C GLN A 147 -27.82 15.29 3.24
N ARG A 148 -29.01 15.60 2.71
CA ARG A 148 -29.28 16.88 2.04
C ARG A 148 -29.11 18.06 3.01
N LYS A 149 -29.60 17.92 4.25
CA LYS A 149 -29.42 18.89 5.34
C LYS A 149 -27.98 18.92 5.89
N ASN A 150 -27.06 18.13 5.34
CA ASN A 150 -25.64 18.05 5.71
C ASN A 150 -25.39 17.90 7.23
N ARG A 151 -26.18 17.03 7.90
CA ARG A 151 -26.03 16.78 9.34
C ARG A 151 -24.73 16.01 9.59
N ARG A 152 -23.99 16.35 10.66
CA ARG A 152 -22.63 15.84 10.99
C ARG A 152 -22.50 14.30 10.96
N TYR A 153 -23.56 13.58 11.34
CA TYR A 153 -23.59 12.13 11.39
C TYR A 153 -23.90 11.45 10.05
N ARG A 154 -24.02 12.21 8.95
CA ARG A 154 -24.16 11.69 7.59
C ARG A 154 -22.93 12.06 6.78
N SER A 155 -22.59 11.20 5.83
CA SER A 155 -21.50 11.48 4.89
C SER A 155 -21.78 12.78 4.14
N PRO A 156 -20.77 13.65 3.95
CA PRO A 156 -20.96 14.95 3.33
C PRO A 156 -21.38 14.82 1.87
N ILE A 157 -22.06 15.85 1.36
CA ILE A 157 -22.53 15.92 -0.03
C ILE A 157 -21.36 16.25 -0.97
N VAL A 158 -21.39 15.71 -2.20
CA VAL A 158 -20.42 16.07 -3.25
C VAL A 158 -20.45 17.58 -3.51
N ARG A 159 -19.28 18.22 -3.50
CA ARG A 159 -19.03 19.65 -3.74
C ARG A 159 -17.75 19.83 -4.55
N ILE A 160 -17.58 21.00 -5.19
CA ILE A 160 -16.39 21.32 -5.99
C ILE A 160 -15.08 21.24 -5.18
N GLY A 161 -15.12 21.52 -3.88
CA GLY A 161 -13.94 21.47 -3.00
C GLY A 161 -13.36 20.07 -2.75
N TYR A 162 -14.02 19.00 -3.22
CA TYR A 162 -13.47 17.65 -3.23
C TYR A 162 -12.74 17.31 -4.55
N GLY A 163 -12.62 18.26 -5.47
CA GLY A 163 -11.79 18.15 -6.67
C GLY A 163 -10.31 17.98 -6.28
N LYS A 164 -9.58 17.20 -7.08
CA LYS A 164 -8.16 16.91 -6.84
C LYS A 164 -7.31 17.81 -7.73
N VAL A 165 -6.06 18.03 -7.31
CA VAL A 165 -5.09 18.73 -8.14
C VAL A 165 -4.83 17.90 -9.40
N ALA A 166 -4.80 18.58 -10.53
CA ALA A 166 -4.58 18.03 -11.87
C ALA A 166 -3.12 18.20 -12.26
#